data_AF-A0A5N6TWV8-F1
#
_entry.id   AF-A0A5N6TWV8-F1
#
_cell.length_a   1.000
_cell.length_b   1.000
_cell.length_c   1.000
_cell.angle_alpha   90.00
_cell.angle_beta   90.00
_cell.angle_gamma   90.00
#
_symmetry.space_group_name_H-M   'P 1'
#
loop_
_entity.id
_entity.type
_entity.pdbx_description
1 polymer ?
#
loop_
_entity_poly.entity_id
_entity_poly.type
_entity_poly.pdbx_seq_one_letter_code
_entity_poly.pdbx_strand_id
1 'polypeptide(L)'
;MRWTPLLLSLLGANQLWTPSALADPGHCKTLEQGGTDDISDCCSGSGTGESTTVGNKYEYTCGKRLSNRGLREWSWPSAKECVGWCIQQGCTAASYIPGHNPRCIVTVEKDFTFKDESGVLGIVYKGSVESEDCAPKIEKVKEQCEAEKKKQKEDCDRQKQRIEEDLRNCNKGSEECDRRRQRAEDDLRKCNEGSRKCEDEKQRADEDLRKCNEGSKKCEDEKQRADEDLRRCNEGSKKCEDEKQRADEDLRKCEDGARECEKKKQDIDKQRQECKAENDRLKEIIQNSQQATWEPRRELNDFSMSLAFSPADGGQLVTTDAQRNVRIMDVNSDTTVESWNVGQSDTGMVSSIAMSRDGRKVLLGTHDQKVKLWDRDRGSEDTLLQETQDNTPSQVAISPDGKHMAAGLRDGRILLWDSVKKQIQISTQPGPIAGLAMTNDILATGSTDQKIKIWELGSGVSAGEISNLPADVQSIVATPDGKGLACGLKNGRITMYNIVDKTERRNIDAHKAPVNQVAFSPDGRQLASASDDGTVRIWSLTDDFIVPTSQTNKFLAVSFSSDGKYLAALTGGYKARIWGRK
;
A
#
# COMPACT_ATOMS: atom_id res chain seq x y z
N MET A 1 46.70 -32.45 -71.29
CA MET A 1 46.70 -33.21 -70.00
C MET A 1 46.64 -32.16 -68.89
N ARG A 2 45.71 -32.08 -67.94
CA ARG A 2 44.54 -32.85 -67.50
C ARG A 2 43.48 -31.85 -66.99
N TRP A 3 42.23 -32.09 -67.38
CA TRP A 3 40.91 -31.86 -66.75
C TRP A 3 40.65 -30.77 -65.67
N THR A 4 39.69 -29.89 -66.02
CA THR A 4 38.58 -29.17 -65.32
C THR A 4 37.96 -29.80 -64.04
N PRO A 5 36.94 -29.17 -63.36
CA PRO A 5 36.46 -27.75 -63.31
C PRO A 5 36.01 -27.25 -61.89
N LEU A 6 35.65 -25.96 -61.75
CA LEU A 6 34.34 -25.51 -61.23
C LEU A 6 34.16 -23.96 -61.35
N LEU A 7 33.18 -23.57 -62.20
CA LEU A 7 32.29 -22.38 -62.25
C LEU A 7 32.69 -21.12 -61.46
N LEU A 8 32.86 -19.88 -62.00
CA LEU A 8 32.18 -19.08 -63.05
C LEU A 8 30.66 -19.10 -62.92
N SER A 9 30.02 -18.02 -62.46
CA SER A 9 29.46 -16.96 -63.32
C SER A 9 28.45 -16.14 -62.48
N LEU A 10 28.09 -14.89 -62.74
CA LEU A 10 28.39 -13.92 -63.79
C LEU A 10 27.93 -12.55 -63.25
N LEU A 11 28.78 -11.53 -63.36
CA LEU A 11 28.40 -10.12 -63.33
C LEU A 11 28.24 -9.64 -64.78
N GLY A 12 27.22 -8.83 -65.00
CA GLY A 12 27.07 -8.00 -66.20
C GLY A 12 25.60 -7.65 -66.46
N ALA A 13 25.20 -6.50 -66.97
CA ALA A 13 25.74 -5.14 -67.00
C ALA A 13 24.56 -4.25 -67.46
N ASN A 14 24.35 -3.13 -66.76
CA ASN A 14 23.81 -1.80 -67.15
C ASN A 14 22.75 -1.59 -68.26
N GLN A 15 21.86 -0.64 -67.93
CA GLN A 15 21.14 0.38 -68.72
C GLN A 15 19.60 0.19 -68.81
N LEU A 16 18.71 1.19 -68.70
CA LEU A 16 18.69 2.61 -68.33
C LEU A 16 17.17 2.99 -68.24
N TRP A 17 16.83 3.97 -67.39
CA TRP A 17 15.61 4.82 -67.38
C TRP A 17 14.33 4.39 -66.62
N THR A 18 13.79 5.42 -65.95
CA THR A 18 12.86 5.58 -64.80
C THR A 18 11.37 5.53 -65.22
N PRO A 19 10.33 5.49 -64.33
CA PRO A 19 10.21 6.24 -63.06
C PRO A 19 9.51 5.55 -61.87
N SER A 20 9.49 6.28 -60.76
CA SER A 20 8.70 6.02 -59.55
C SER A 20 9.31 5.01 -58.58
N ALA A 21 10.42 5.39 -57.95
CA ALA A 21 10.66 4.94 -56.59
C ALA A 21 9.50 5.48 -55.73
N LEU A 22 8.52 4.61 -55.44
CA LEU A 22 7.70 4.75 -54.25
C LEU A 22 8.68 4.90 -53.08
N ALA A 23 8.66 6.07 -52.45
CA ALA A 23 9.38 6.30 -51.21
C ALA A 23 8.91 5.26 -50.18
N ASP A 24 9.82 4.39 -49.77
CA ASP A 24 9.61 3.43 -48.70
C ASP A 24 9.31 4.21 -47.39
N PRO A 25 8.27 3.89 -46.61
CA PRO A 25 7.97 4.56 -45.33
C PRO A 25 9.02 4.30 -44.23
N GLY A 26 10.14 3.66 -44.57
CA GLY A 26 11.08 3.04 -43.65
C GLY A 26 11.97 3.98 -42.83
N HIS A 27 12.00 5.29 -43.11
CA HIS A 27 12.93 6.20 -42.42
C HIS A 27 12.45 6.69 -41.04
N CYS A 28 11.18 6.49 -40.64
CA CYS A 28 10.75 6.90 -39.29
C CYS A 28 11.05 5.86 -38.18
N LYS A 29 11.48 4.64 -38.51
CA LYS A 29 11.78 3.58 -37.52
C LYS A 29 13.03 3.83 -36.68
N THR A 30 13.93 4.71 -37.11
CA THR A 30 15.17 5.02 -36.39
C THR A 30 14.98 5.94 -35.18
N LEU A 31 13.79 6.50 -34.97
CA LEU A 31 13.46 7.36 -33.83
C LEU A 31 13.31 6.60 -32.50
N GLU A 32 13.08 5.28 -32.51
CA GLU A 32 12.97 4.48 -31.28
C GLU A 32 14.31 4.27 -30.56
N GLN A 33 15.44 4.51 -31.24
CA GLN A 33 16.78 4.17 -30.72
C GLN A 33 17.64 5.37 -30.31
N GLY A 34 17.08 6.58 -30.25
CA GLY A 34 17.79 7.76 -29.73
C GLY A 34 18.93 8.30 -30.59
N GLY A 35 19.09 7.84 -31.84
CA GLY A 35 19.95 8.45 -32.84
C GLY A 35 19.12 9.38 -33.74
N THR A 36 19.52 10.63 -33.88
CA THR A 36 18.93 11.53 -34.90
C THR A 36 20.06 12.16 -35.68
N ASP A 37 20.00 12.12 -37.00
CA ASP A 37 20.64 13.16 -37.81
C ASP A 37 19.72 13.84 -38.83
N ASP A 38 18.56 13.29 -39.22
CA ASP A 38 17.55 14.13 -39.89
C ASP A 38 16.13 13.56 -39.83
N ILE A 39 15.17 14.35 -39.30
CA ILE A 39 13.73 13.99 -39.20
C ILE A 39 12.97 14.52 -40.43
N SER A 40 13.63 15.33 -41.27
CA SER A 40 13.02 15.98 -42.44
C SER A 40 12.52 14.99 -43.51
N ASP A 41 13.04 13.76 -43.54
CA ASP A 41 12.68 12.72 -44.52
C ASP A 41 11.35 12.01 -44.22
N CYS A 42 10.78 12.18 -43.02
CA CYS A 42 9.58 11.44 -42.58
C CYS A 42 8.32 11.76 -43.40
N CYS A 43 8.25 12.90 -44.10
CA CYS A 43 7.04 13.30 -44.85
C CYS A 43 7.24 13.43 -46.37
N SER A 44 8.23 12.73 -46.95
CA SER A 44 8.53 12.77 -48.39
C SER A 44 7.52 12.03 -49.29
N GLY A 45 6.52 11.34 -48.71
CA GLY A 45 5.46 10.63 -49.42
C GLY A 45 4.08 11.30 -49.36
N SER A 46 3.20 11.01 -50.33
CA SER A 46 1.84 11.55 -50.44
C SER A 46 0.83 11.00 -49.41
N GLY A 47 1.30 10.32 -48.36
CA GLY A 47 0.46 9.71 -47.33
C GLY A 47 0.08 10.72 -46.25
N THR A 48 -1.22 10.95 -46.09
CA THR A 48 -1.79 11.67 -44.94
C THR A 48 -2.21 10.65 -43.89
N GLY A 49 -1.65 10.72 -42.67
CA GLY A 49 -2.34 10.13 -41.51
C GLY A 49 -1.59 9.21 -40.56
N GLU A 50 -0.26 9.12 -40.55
CA GLU A 50 0.45 8.44 -39.46
C GLU A 50 0.95 9.44 -38.41
N SER A 51 0.41 9.33 -37.19
CA SER A 51 0.90 10.03 -36.00
C SER A 51 1.90 9.14 -35.26
N THR A 52 3.16 9.58 -35.18
CA THR A 52 4.21 8.82 -34.49
C THR A 52 4.58 9.56 -33.20
N THR A 53 4.52 8.85 -32.07
CA THR A 53 4.89 9.39 -30.75
C THR A 53 6.35 9.04 -30.47
N VAL A 54 7.22 10.03 -30.27
CA VAL A 54 8.64 9.81 -29.93
C VAL A 54 8.89 10.34 -28.52
N GLY A 55 8.91 9.42 -27.56
CA GLY A 55 8.96 9.73 -26.13
C GLY A 55 7.69 10.41 -25.61
N ASN A 56 7.50 10.45 -24.29
CA ASN A 56 6.29 10.96 -23.62
C ASN A 56 6.06 12.49 -23.76
N LYS A 57 6.65 13.19 -24.74
CA LYS A 57 6.63 14.66 -24.81
C LYS A 57 6.18 15.27 -26.14
N TYR A 58 6.30 14.55 -27.27
CA TYR A 58 5.99 15.09 -28.60
C TYR A 58 5.19 14.11 -29.44
N GLU A 59 4.22 14.64 -30.18
CA GLU A 59 3.49 13.92 -31.22
C GLU A 59 3.79 14.57 -32.56
N TYR A 60 4.25 13.76 -33.50
CA TYR A 60 4.54 14.18 -34.87
C TYR A 60 3.46 13.63 -35.79
N THR A 61 3.02 14.42 -36.76
CA THR A 61 2.01 13.99 -37.73
C THR A 61 2.37 14.52 -39.11
N CYS A 62 2.57 13.63 -40.07
CA CYS A 62 2.80 14.04 -41.45
C CYS A 62 1.53 14.54 -42.12
N GLY A 63 1.69 15.51 -43.01
CA GLY A 63 0.62 16.11 -43.77
C GLY A 63 -0.14 17.22 -43.05
N LYS A 64 0.38 17.78 -41.95
CA LYS A 64 -0.35 18.73 -41.09
C LYS A 64 0.38 20.06 -40.98
N ARG A 65 -0.20 21.12 -41.55
CA ARG A 65 0.29 22.51 -41.44
C ARG A 65 -0.55 23.34 -40.48
N LEU A 66 0.08 24.03 -39.55
CA LEU A 66 -0.55 24.99 -38.65
C LEU A 66 -1.26 26.09 -39.43
N SER A 67 -2.53 26.30 -39.10
CA SER A 67 -3.36 27.36 -39.64
C SER A 67 -4.06 28.08 -38.49
N ASN A 68 -3.51 29.22 -38.05
CA ASN A 68 -4.14 30.09 -37.05
C ASN A 68 -3.73 31.56 -37.27
N ARG A 69 -4.33 32.49 -36.51
CA ARG A 69 -3.83 33.87 -36.39
C ARG A 69 -2.66 33.90 -35.39
N GLY A 70 -1.70 34.80 -35.57
CA GLY A 70 -0.55 34.95 -34.64
C GLY A 70 0.65 34.02 -34.87
N LEU A 71 0.67 33.27 -35.98
CA LEU A 71 1.79 32.38 -36.34
C LEU A 71 3.09 33.16 -36.55
N ARG A 72 4.19 32.61 -36.01
CA ARG A 72 5.55 33.11 -36.29
C ARG A 72 6.27 32.13 -37.20
N GLU A 73 6.92 32.65 -38.23
CA GLU A 73 7.63 31.86 -39.23
C GLU A 73 9.12 32.20 -39.21
N TRP A 74 9.95 31.15 -39.06
CA TRP A 74 11.40 31.26 -39.08
C TRP A 74 12.01 30.19 -39.97
N SER A 75 13.18 30.49 -40.54
CA SER A 75 13.92 29.55 -41.38
C SER A 75 14.90 28.77 -40.51
N TRP A 76 14.66 27.47 -40.35
CA TRP A 76 15.59 26.55 -39.68
C TRP A 76 15.99 25.45 -40.67
N PRO A 77 17.28 25.08 -40.73
CA PRO A 77 17.79 24.12 -41.71
C PRO A 77 17.30 22.69 -41.48
N SER A 78 16.79 22.34 -40.28
CA SER A 78 16.22 21.02 -40.00
C SER A 78 14.99 21.09 -39.08
N ALA A 79 14.17 20.04 -39.14
CA ALA A 79 13.02 19.86 -38.24
C ALA A 79 13.44 19.77 -36.77
N LYS A 80 14.59 19.16 -36.50
CA LYS A 80 15.15 19.02 -35.15
C LYS A 80 15.51 20.37 -34.53
N GLU A 81 16.10 21.27 -35.30
CA GLU A 81 16.44 22.62 -34.84
C GLU A 81 15.18 23.48 -34.62
N CYS A 82 14.21 23.36 -35.52
CA CYS A 82 12.88 23.95 -35.36
C CYS A 82 12.23 23.54 -34.02
N VAL A 83 12.26 22.24 -33.69
CA VAL A 83 11.75 21.71 -32.41
C VAL A 83 12.58 22.18 -31.22
N GLY A 84 13.92 22.12 -31.32
CA GLY A 84 14.82 22.56 -30.26
C GLY A 84 14.58 24.02 -29.85
N TRP A 85 14.40 24.89 -30.83
CA TRP A 85 14.08 26.30 -30.61
C TRP A 85 12.66 26.50 -30.07
N CYS A 86 11.68 25.80 -30.62
CA CYS A 86 10.28 25.78 -30.17
C CYS A 86 10.17 25.47 -28.67
N ILE A 87 10.99 24.54 -28.17
CA ILE A 87 11.08 24.18 -26.75
C ILE A 87 11.64 25.32 -25.90
N GLN A 88 12.76 25.92 -26.31
CA GLN A 88 13.38 27.01 -25.55
C GLN A 88 12.45 28.22 -25.39
N GLN A 89 11.47 28.36 -26.28
CA GLN A 89 10.58 29.51 -26.37
C GLN A 89 9.16 29.20 -25.91
N GLY A 90 8.90 27.99 -25.41
CA GLY A 90 7.62 27.59 -24.81
C GLY A 90 6.46 27.47 -25.81
N CYS A 91 6.74 27.08 -27.05
CA CYS A 91 5.72 26.90 -28.09
C CYS A 91 4.90 25.62 -27.87
N THR A 92 3.60 25.68 -28.18
CA THR A 92 2.62 24.60 -28.01
C THR A 92 2.53 23.68 -29.22
N ALA A 93 2.75 24.23 -30.42
CA ALA A 93 2.78 23.46 -31.66
C ALA A 93 3.70 24.11 -32.71
N ALA A 94 4.22 23.28 -33.62
CA ALA A 94 5.02 23.69 -34.76
C ALA A 94 4.63 22.92 -36.04
N SER A 95 4.92 23.50 -37.20
CA SER A 95 4.86 22.86 -38.50
C SER A 95 6.15 23.14 -39.25
N TYR A 96 6.81 22.09 -39.71
CA TYR A 96 8.04 22.19 -40.48
C TYR A 96 7.78 21.81 -41.93
N ILE A 97 8.19 22.70 -42.83
CA ILE A 97 8.08 22.53 -44.29
C ILE A 97 9.48 22.29 -44.85
N PRO A 98 9.84 21.06 -45.23
CA PRO A 98 11.11 20.73 -45.88
C PRO A 98 11.14 21.23 -47.34
N GLY A 99 12.32 21.58 -47.85
CA GLY A 99 12.53 21.99 -49.25
C GLY A 99 13.73 22.94 -49.45
N HIS A 100 13.86 23.52 -50.65
CA HIS A 100 14.95 24.45 -51.01
C HIS A 100 14.99 25.74 -50.15
N ASN A 101 13.92 26.02 -49.40
CA ASN A 101 13.88 27.08 -48.39
C ASN A 101 13.04 26.58 -47.19
N PRO A 102 13.67 25.92 -46.21
CA PRO A 102 12.96 25.24 -45.14
C PRO A 102 12.34 26.23 -44.15
N ARG A 103 11.08 26.00 -43.78
CA ARG A 103 10.31 26.95 -42.96
C ARG A 103 9.67 26.27 -41.77
N CYS A 104 9.84 26.89 -40.62
CA CYS A 104 9.31 26.47 -39.33
C CYS A 104 8.25 27.48 -38.90
N ILE A 105 7.00 27.02 -38.85
CA ILE A 105 5.85 27.81 -38.44
C ILE A 105 5.49 27.37 -37.03
N VAL A 106 5.44 28.27 -36.06
CA VAL A 106 5.14 27.89 -34.67
C VAL A 106 4.05 28.76 -34.06
N THR A 107 3.43 28.22 -33.00
CA THR A 107 2.50 28.94 -32.14
C THR A 107 2.75 28.61 -30.67
N VAL A 108 2.43 29.58 -29.80
CA VAL A 108 2.37 29.43 -28.33
C VAL A 108 0.93 29.35 -27.84
N GLU A 109 -0.05 29.53 -28.74
CA GLU A 109 -1.47 29.49 -28.40
C GLU A 109 -1.93 28.04 -28.19
N LYS A 110 -2.82 27.81 -27.23
CA LYS A 110 -3.36 26.47 -26.95
C LYS A 110 -4.47 26.06 -27.94
N ASP A 111 -5.16 27.04 -28.52
CA ASP A 111 -6.25 26.83 -29.48
C ASP A 111 -5.74 26.94 -30.91
N PHE A 112 -5.05 25.90 -31.39
CA PHE A 112 -4.52 25.85 -32.76
C PHE A 112 -5.22 24.79 -33.60
N THR A 113 -5.22 24.97 -34.92
CA THR A 113 -5.75 23.98 -35.87
C THR A 113 -4.70 23.62 -36.91
N PHE A 114 -4.73 22.37 -37.37
CA PHE A 114 -3.95 21.92 -38.52
C PHE A 114 -4.85 21.82 -39.76
N LYS A 115 -4.30 22.22 -40.89
CA LYS A 115 -4.82 21.90 -42.22
C LYS A 115 -4.00 20.79 -42.85
N ASP A 116 -4.67 19.98 -43.66
CA ASP A 116 -4.01 18.94 -44.44
C ASP A 116 -3.20 19.58 -45.57
N GLU A 117 -1.89 19.37 -45.54
CA GLU A 117 -0.95 19.81 -46.58
C GLU A 117 0.18 18.77 -46.70
N SER A 118 0.21 18.07 -47.84
CA SER A 118 1.21 17.03 -48.11
C SER A 118 2.62 17.59 -48.06
N GLY A 119 3.56 16.82 -47.52
CA GLY A 119 4.95 17.23 -47.37
C GLY A 119 5.25 18.12 -46.16
N VAL A 120 4.26 18.45 -45.33
CA VAL A 120 4.46 19.25 -44.10
C VAL A 120 4.43 18.36 -42.86
N LEU A 121 5.40 18.55 -41.97
CA LEU A 121 5.45 17.85 -40.68
C LEU A 121 4.77 18.71 -39.60
N GLY A 122 3.64 18.25 -39.07
CA GLY A 122 2.99 18.83 -37.89
C GLY A 122 3.59 18.26 -36.61
N ILE A 123 3.77 19.13 -35.62
CA ILE A 123 4.43 18.82 -34.34
C ILE A 123 3.58 19.42 -33.23
N VAL A 124 3.13 18.58 -32.30
CA VAL A 124 2.38 19.02 -31.11
C VAL A 124 3.21 18.72 -29.89
N TYR A 125 3.46 19.76 -29.09
CA TYR A 125 4.03 19.59 -27.77
C TYR A 125 2.92 19.18 -26.81
N LYS A 126 2.95 17.93 -26.33
CA LYS A 126 1.94 17.43 -25.37
C LYS A 126 2.17 17.96 -23.94
N GLY A 127 3.17 18.83 -23.74
CA GLY A 127 3.57 19.29 -22.42
C GLY A 127 4.24 18.16 -21.64
N SER A 128 5.15 18.51 -20.75
CA SER A 128 5.32 17.68 -19.58
C SER A 128 3.97 17.64 -18.87
N VAL A 129 3.30 16.50 -18.92
CA VAL A 129 2.59 16.08 -17.71
C VAL A 129 3.68 16.02 -16.67
N GLU A 130 3.85 17.12 -15.92
CA GLU A 130 4.25 16.98 -14.54
C GLU A 130 3.18 16.09 -13.94
N SER A 131 3.39 14.78 -14.04
CA SER A 131 3.05 13.93 -12.92
C SER A 131 3.87 14.55 -11.80
N GLU A 132 3.24 15.45 -11.04
CA GLU A 132 3.54 15.46 -9.63
C GLU A 132 3.40 14.00 -9.23
N ASP A 133 4.56 13.38 -9.13
CA ASP A 133 4.74 12.01 -8.77
C ASP A 133 4.26 11.96 -7.33
N CYS A 134 2.94 11.79 -7.20
CA CYS A 134 2.26 11.77 -5.93
C CYS A 134 2.75 10.54 -5.17
N ALA A 135 3.32 9.51 -5.80
CA ALA A 135 3.93 8.40 -5.08
C ALA A 135 5.09 8.86 -4.15
N PRO A 136 6.18 9.50 -4.63
CA PRO A 136 7.23 9.98 -3.73
C PRO A 136 6.81 11.17 -2.87
N LYS A 137 5.87 12.03 -3.31
CA LYS A 137 5.32 13.11 -2.46
C LYS A 137 4.42 12.56 -1.35
N ILE A 138 3.57 11.57 -1.63
CA ILE A 138 2.71 10.88 -0.64
C ILE A 138 3.57 10.02 0.27
N GLU A 139 4.61 9.36 -0.23
CA GLU A 139 5.54 8.59 0.60
C GLU A 139 6.33 9.51 1.50
N LYS A 140 6.81 10.65 1.00
CA LYS A 140 7.46 11.69 1.80
C LYS A 140 6.50 12.35 2.80
N VAL A 141 5.24 12.59 2.43
CA VAL A 141 4.19 13.10 3.34
C VAL A 141 3.79 12.04 4.37
N LYS A 142 3.77 10.75 4.01
CA LYS A 142 3.54 9.64 4.95
C LYS A 142 4.70 9.49 5.91
N GLU A 143 5.94 9.54 5.44
CA GLU A 143 7.15 9.54 6.28
C GLU A 143 7.18 10.76 7.20
N GLN A 144 6.84 11.95 6.69
CA GLN A 144 6.71 13.16 7.51
C GLN A 144 5.59 13.02 8.55
N CYS A 145 4.43 12.47 8.18
CA CYS A 145 3.32 12.27 9.09
C CYS A 145 3.60 11.18 10.14
N GLU A 146 4.30 10.09 9.77
CA GLU A 146 4.75 9.06 10.72
C GLU A 146 5.86 9.58 11.63
N ALA A 147 6.79 10.38 11.11
CA ALA A 147 7.82 11.05 11.91
C ALA A 147 7.21 12.06 12.88
N GLU A 148 6.21 12.83 12.47
CA GLU A 148 5.45 13.75 13.33
C GLU A 148 4.66 12.99 14.40
N LYS A 149 3.98 11.89 14.05
CA LYS A 149 3.29 11.02 15.01
C LYS A 149 4.26 10.43 16.03
N LYS A 150 5.42 9.95 15.58
CA LYS A 150 6.46 9.41 16.46
C LYS A 150 7.02 10.49 17.39
N LYS A 151 7.28 11.69 16.86
CA LYS A 151 7.75 12.84 17.64
C LYS A 151 6.73 13.28 18.68
N GLN A 152 5.45 13.40 18.32
CA GLN A 152 4.37 13.73 19.26
C GLN A 152 4.21 12.68 20.35
N LYS A 153 4.33 11.39 20.00
CA LYS A 153 4.31 10.29 20.98
C LYS A 153 5.50 10.37 21.94
N GLU A 154 6.71 10.58 21.42
CA GLU A 154 7.91 10.73 22.25
C GLU A 154 7.85 11.98 23.15
N ASP A 155 7.32 13.10 22.66
CA ASP A 155 7.10 14.31 23.47
C ASP A 155 6.05 14.07 24.56
N CYS A 156 4.97 13.34 24.25
CA CYS A 156 3.95 12.95 25.23
C CYS A 156 4.52 11.98 26.29
N ASP A 157 5.34 11.01 25.89
CA ASP A 157 5.99 10.07 26.81
C ASP A 157 7.03 10.78 27.70
N ARG A 158 7.80 11.73 27.15
CA ARG A 158 8.73 12.58 27.93
C ARG A 158 8.00 13.46 28.94
N GLN A 159 6.88 14.09 28.55
CA GLN A 159 6.06 14.87 29.46
C GLN A 159 5.47 13.99 30.57
N LYS A 160 4.96 12.80 30.23
CA LYS A 160 4.45 11.83 31.20
C LYS A 160 5.50 11.44 32.25
N GLN A 161 6.74 11.16 31.83
CA GLN A 161 7.82 10.81 32.77
C GLN A 161 8.16 11.94 33.73
N ARG A 162 8.23 13.19 33.25
CA ARG A 162 8.44 14.38 34.10
C ARG A 162 7.33 14.55 35.12
N ILE A 163 6.08 14.39 34.66
CA ILE A 163 4.90 14.44 35.52
C ILE A 163 4.92 13.35 36.60
N GLU A 164 5.26 12.11 36.26
CA GLU A 164 5.37 11.01 37.22
C GLU A 164 6.50 11.23 38.23
N GLU A 165 7.58 11.91 37.85
CA GLU A 165 8.66 12.32 38.75
C GLU A 165 8.20 13.43 39.72
N ASP A 166 7.54 14.47 39.20
CA ASP A 166 6.99 15.56 40.01
C ASP A 166 5.94 15.04 41.02
N LEU A 167 5.08 14.10 40.61
CA LEU A 167 4.09 13.47 41.48
C LEU A 167 4.76 12.66 42.60
N ARG A 168 5.84 11.92 42.28
CA ARG A 168 6.63 11.18 43.27
C ARG A 168 7.31 12.11 44.27
N ASN A 169 7.85 13.23 43.79
CA ASN A 169 8.49 14.23 44.65
C ASN A 169 7.45 14.91 45.56
N CYS A 170 6.26 15.20 45.05
CA CYS A 170 5.16 15.72 45.85
C CYS A 170 4.69 14.72 46.93
N ASN A 171 4.51 13.45 46.59
CA ASN A 171 4.10 12.43 47.57
C ASN A 171 5.15 12.27 48.69
N LYS A 172 6.44 12.29 48.35
CA LYS A 172 7.53 12.27 49.34
C LYS A 172 7.51 13.50 50.25
N GLY A 173 7.28 14.69 49.68
CA GLY A 173 7.15 15.94 50.44
C GLY A 173 5.95 15.92 51.40
N SER A 174 4.82 15.34 50.97
CA SER A 174 3.64 15.14 51.80
C SER A 174 3.93 14.22 52.99
N GLU A 175 4.55 13.06 52.76
CA GLU A 175 4.91 12.12 53.82
C GLU A 175 5.92 12.72 54.82
N GLU A 176 6.89 13.51 54.35
CA GLU A 176 7.82 14.22 55.22
C GLU A 176 7.08 15.25 56.08
N CYS A 177 6.13 15.96 55.50
CA CYS A 177 5.31 16.91 56.25
C CYS A 177 4.45 16.23 57.32
N ASP A 178 3.79 15.12 57.00
CA ASP A 178 2.98 14.37 57.97
C ASP A 178 3.81 13.92 59.18
N ARG A 179 5.06 13.50 58.96
CA ARG A 179 5.99 13.16 60.05
C ARG A 179 6.38 14.37 60.89
N ARG A 180 6.61 15.53 60.27
CA ARG A 180 6.94 16.78 60.99
C ARG A 180 5.74 17.25 61.82
N ARG A 181 4.54 17.17 61.26
CA ARG A 181 3.28 17.48 61.94
C ARG A 181 3.06 16.57 63.15
N GLN A 182 3.22 15.26 63.02
CA GLN A 182 3.08 14.32 64.15
C GLN A 182 4.06 14.63 65.30
N ARG A 183 5.32 14.97 64.97
CA ARG A 183 6.30 15.38 66.00
C ARG A 183 5.88 16.66 66.70
N ALA A 184 5.42 17.65 65.94
CA ALA A 184 4.94 18.91 66.50
C ALA A 184 3.71 18.72 67.40
N GLU A 185 2.75 17.88 67.01
CA GLU A 185 1.58 17.52 67.83
C GLU A 185 1.98 16.82 69.14
N ASP A 186 2.95 15.90 69.07
CA ASP A 186 3.50 15.21 70.25
C ASP A 186 4.25 16.15 71.20
N ASP A 187 5.05 17.07 70.66
CA ASP A 187 5.82 18.04 71.45
C ASP A 187 4.90 19.10 72.06
N LEU A 188 3.86 19.53 71.35
CA LEU A 188 2.82 20.41 71.89
C LEU A 188 2.04 19.73 73.03
N ARG A 189 1.74 18.42 72.91
CA ARG A 189 1.12 17.64 73.99
C ARG A 189 2.02 17.61 75.24
N LYS A 190 3.31 17.30 75.08
CA LYS A 190 4.29 17.30 76.19
C LYS A 190 4.40 18.68 76.83
N CYS A 191 4.40 19.74 76.03
CA CYS A 191 4.42 21.10 76.54
C CYS A 191 3.17 21.44 77.36
N ASN A 192 1.97 21.12 76.86
CA ASN A 192 0.72 21.36 77.59
C ASN A 192 0.66 20.59 78.92
N GLU A 193 1.19 19.36 78.96
CA GLU A 193 1.34 18.60 80.20
C GLU A 193 2.36 19.22 81.15
N GLY A 194 3.50 19.71 80.64
CA GLY A 194 4.51 20.40 81.43
C GLY A 194 4.02 21.74 82.00
N SER A 195 3.26 22.50 81.20
CA SER A 195 2.64 23.76 81.62
C SER A 195 1.62 23.54 82.75
N ARG A 196 0.77 22.52 82.64
CA ARG A 196 -0.14 22.11 83.73
C ARG A 196 0.60 21.75 85.02
N LYS A 197 1.67 20.95 84.92
CA LYS A 197 2.50 20.60 86.09
C LYS A 197 3.11 21.83 86.75
N CYS A 198 3.58 22.80 85.96
CA CYS A 198 4.08 24.05 86.49
C CYS A 198 2.97 24.89 87.16
N GLU A 199 1.76 24.96 86.58
CA GLU A 199 0.63 25.63 87.23
C GLU A 199 0.30 25.02 88.60
N ASP A 200 0.32 23.68 88.69
CA ASP A 200 0.12 22.95 89.95
C ASP A 200 1.25 23.23 90.96
N GLU A 201 2.52 23.25 90.51
CA GLU A 201 3.69 23.57 91.32
C GLU A 201 3.66 25.01 91.83
N LYS A 202 3.24 25.96 90.98
CA LYS A 202 3.07 27.37 91.34
C LYS A 202 1.97 27.56 92.39
N GLN A 203 0.84 26.87 92.24
CA GLN A 203 -0.24 26.91 93.24
C GLN A 203 0.21 26.36 94.59
N ARG A 204 1.01 25.27 94.60
CA ARG A 204 1.61 24.72 95.82
C ARG A 204 2.60 25.69 96.46
N ALA A 205 3.48 26.29 95.65
CA ALA A 205 4.43 27.28 96.12
C ALA A 205 3.73 28.52 96.71
N ASP A 206 2.66 29.02 96.07
CA ASP A 206 1.84 30.13 96.57
C ASP A 206 1.14 29.77 97.89
N GLU A 207 0.70 28.52 98.04
CA GLU A 207 0.08 28.01 99.28
C GLU A 207 1.10 27.86 100.41
N ASP A 208 2.31 27.37 100.12
CA ASP A 208 3.41 27.22 101.07
C ASP A 208 3.95 28.59 101.51
N LEU A 209 4.06 29.55 100.58
CA LEU A 209 4.45 30.93 100.87
C LEU A 209 3.41 31.63 101.76
N ARG A 210 2.11 31.31 101.60
CA ARG A 210 1.03 31.79 102.49
C ARG A 210 1.07 31.19 103.89
N LYS A 211 1.64 29.99 104.07
CA LYS A 211 1.78 29.31 105.36
C LYS A 211 3.05 29.73 106.13
N CYS A 212 3.99 30.41 105.48
CA CYS A 212 5.19 30.96 106.13
C CYS A 212 4.85 32.22 106.96
N ASN A 213 4.98 32.13 108.29
CA ASN A 213 5.00 33.29 109.18
C ASN A 213 6.43 33.89 109.21
N GLU A 214 6.52 35.22 109.14
CA GLU A 214 7.75 35.98 108.91
C GLU A 214 8.90 35.63 109.88
N GLY A 215 10.09 35.34 109.33
CA GLY A 215 11.37 35.44 110.04
C GLY A 215 12.22 34.17 110.23
N SER A 216 11.86 33.00 109.69
CA SER A 216 12.72 31.82 109.79
C SER A 216 13.65 31.65 108.58
N LYS A 217 14.92 31.30 108.81
CA LYS A 217 15.93 31.00 107.76
C LYS A 217 15.47 29.90 106.78
N LYS A 218 14.57 29.02 107.23
CA LYS A 218 13.94 27.98 106.41
C LYS A 218 13.00 28.57 105.34
N CYS A 219 12.31 29.68 105.65
CA CYS A 219 11.44 30.38 104.69
C CYS A 219 12.25 31.11 103.58
N GLU A 220 13.48 31.56 103.85
CA GLU A 220 14.32 32.19 102.82
C GLU A 220 14.81 31.17 101.79
N ASP A 221 15.24 29.98 102.23
CA ASP A 221 15.66 28.90 101.34
C ASP A 221 14.47 28.34 100.52
N GLU A 222 13.28 28.24 101.12
CA GLU A 222 12.04 27.84 100.44
C GLU A 222 11.60 28.86 99.39
N LYS A 223 11.74 30.16 99.68
CA LYS A 223 11.45 31.24 98.73
C LYS A 223 12.44 31.25 97.56
N GLN A 224 13.73 31.04 97.81
CA GLN A 224 14.73 30.97 96.73
C GLN A 224 14.50 29.80 95.79
N ARG A 225 14.10 28.63 96.31
CA ARG A 225 13.74 27.47 95.49
C ARG A 225 12.49 27.75 94.64
N ALA A 226 11.46 28.35 95.24
CA ALA A 226 10.25 28.73 94.52
C ALA A 226 10.53 29.75 93.40
N ASP A 227 11.40 30.74 93.64
CA ASP A 227 11.81 31.73 92.64
C ASP A 227 12.63 31.11 91.49
N GLU A 228 13.48 30.11 91.78
CA GLU A 228 14.26 29.37 90.78
C GLU A 228 13.38 28.45 89.93
N ASP A 229 12.44 27.73 90.55
CA ASP A 229 11.46 26.88 89.88
C ASP A 229 10.53 27.71 88.98
N LEU A 230 10.07 28.87 89.44
CA LEU A 230 9.24 29.80 88.66
C LEU A 230 10.00 30.37 87.46
N ARG A 231 11.30 30.70 87.60
CA ARG A 231 12.15 31.12 86.47
C ARG A 231 12.28 30.03 85.43
N ARG A 232 12.59 28.80 85.87
CA ARG A 232 12.75 27.65 84.97
C ARG A 232 11.46 27.32 84.22
N CYS A 233 10.31 27.47 84.87
CA CYS A 233 9.01 27.33 84.21
C CYS A 233 8.75 28.44 83.18
N ASN A 234 9.02 29.71 83.51
CA ASN A 234 8.81 30.83 82.58
C ASN A 234 9.71 30.71 81.34
N GLU A 235 10.96 30.25 81.49
CA GLU A 235 11.86 29.96 80.38
C GLU A 235 11.37 28.78 79.52
N GLY A 236 10.86 27.72 80.15
CA GLY A 236 10.25 26.58 79.47
C GLY A 236 8.99 26.95 78.68
N SER A 237 8.13 27.80 79.25
CA SER A 237 6.91 28.32 78.59
C SER A 237 7.26 29.13 77.35
N LYS A 238 8.25 30.03 77.45
CA LYS A 238 8.69 30.85 76.31
C LYS A 238 9.28 29.99 75.19
N LYS A 239 10.09 28.98 75.53
CA LYS A 239 10.66 28.06 74.55
C LYS A 239 9.58 27.26 73.82
N CYS A 240 8.54 26.82 74.53
CA CYS A 240 7.41 26.13 73.93
C CYS A 240 6.60 27.04 72.99
N GLU A 241 6.40 28.31 73.35
CA GLU A 241 5.68 29.26 72.51
C GLU A 241 6.44 29.56 71.20
N ASP A 242 7.77 29.67 71.26
CA ASP A 242 8.64 29.79 70.09
C ASP A 242 8.61 28.52 69.21
N GLU A 243 8.58 27.33 69.81
CA GLU A 243 8.48 26.05 69.10
C GLU A 243 7.11 25.88 68.41
N LYS A 244 6.04 26.33 69.06
CA LYS A 244 4.68 26.34 68.49
C LYS A 244 4.56 27.25 67.27
N GLN A 245 5.11 28.46 67.34
CA GLN A 245 5.09 29.39 66.20
C GLN A 245 5.84 28.83 64.98
N ARG A 246 6.98 28.16 65.19
CA ARG A 246 7.72 27.48 64.11
C ARG A 246 6.93 26.32 63.50
N ALA A 247 6.26 25.53 64.34
CA ALA A 247 5.40 24.44 63.87
C ALA A 247 4.21 24.94 63.05
N ASP A 248 3.56 26.03 63.48
CA ASP A 248 2.44 26.65 62.76
C ASP A 248 2.88 27.21 61.39
N GLU A 249 4.09 27.78 61.30
CA GLU A 249 4.66 28.27 60.04
C GLU A 249 5.00 27.13 59.08
N ASP A 250 5.61 26.05 59.57
CA ASP A 250 5.93 24.87 58.77
C ASP A 250 4.66 24.16 58.27
N LEU A 251 3.61 24.09 59.10
CA LEU A 251 2.32 23.51 58.72
C LEU A 251 1.65 24.30 57.59
N ARG A 252 1.67 25.65 57.66
CA ARG A 252 1.15 26.50 56.58
C ARG A 252 1.90 26.28 55.26
N LYS A 253 3.24 26.22 55.31
CA LYS A 253 4.06 25.94 54.11
C LYS A 253 3.71 24.59 53.48
N CYS A 254 3.43 23.58 54.30
CA CYS A 254 2.96 22.30 53.80
C CYS A 254 1.56 22.35 53.17
N GLU A 255 0.60 23.03 53.80
CA GLU A 255 -0.76 23.18 53.26
C GLU A 255 -0.76 23.94 51.94
N ASP A 256 0.13 24.93 51.77
CA ASP A 256 0.32 25.65 50.52
C ASP A 256 0.95 24.75 49.45
N GLY A 257 1.99 23.99 49.79
CA GLY A 257 2.62 23.02 48.88
C GLY A 257 1.67 21.90 48.44
N ALA A 258 0.84 21.39 49.36
CA ALA A 258 -0.19 20.40 49.06
C ALA A 258 -1.24 20.95 48.09
N ARG A 259 -1.71 22.19 48.29
CA ARG A 259 -2.65 22.85 47.37
C ARG A 259 -2.06 23.08 45.98
N GLU A 260 -0.79 23.45 45.89
CA GLU A 260 -0.11 23.62 44.60
C GLU A 260 0.02 22.29 43.85
N CYS A 261 0.33 21.21 44.58
CA CYS A 261 0.40 19.87 44.02
C CYS A 261 -0.97 19.34 43.56
N GLU A 262 -2.03 19.57 44.34
CA GLU A 262 -3.41 19.21 43.96
C GLU A 262 -3.82 19.90 42.66
N LYS A 263 -3.49 21.20 42.50
CA LYS A 263 -3.72 21.95 41.25
C LYS A 263 -2.95 21.34 40.08
N LYS A 264 -1.65 21.06 40.23
CA LYS A 264 -0.85 20.42 39.18
C LYS A 264 -1.43 19.08 38.77
N LYS A 265 -1.88 18.26 39.73
CA LYS A 265 -2.53 16.98 39.47
C LYS A 265 -3.82 17.14 38.66
N GLN A 266 -4.66 18.12 38.99
CA GLN A 266 -5.89 18.41 38.23
C GLN A 266 -5.58 18.86 36.79
N ASP A 267 -4.57 19.70 36.59
CA ASP A 267 -4.15 20.16 35.26
C ASP A 267 -3.61 18.99 34.41
N ILE A 268 -2.85 18.09 35.03
CA ILE A 268 -2.35 16.86 34.40
C ILE A 268 -3.50 15.94 33.98
N ASP A 269 -4.48 15.72 34.87
CA ASP A 269 -5.63 14.86 34.59
C ASP A 269 -6.47 15.43 33.44
N LYS A 270 -6.61 16.75 33.37
CA LYS A 270 -7.28 17.45 32.26
C LYS A 270 -6.54 17.24 30.93
N GLN A 271 -5.22 17.47 30.90
CA GLN A 271 -4.40 17.24 29.68
C GLN A 271 -4.46 15.78 29.22
N ARG A 272 -4.47 14.84 30.16
CA ARG A 272 -4.60 13.40 29.86
C ARG A 272 -5.95 13.06 29.23
N GLN A 273 -7.04 13.66 29.71
CA GLN A 273 -8.38 13.48 29.14
C GLN A 273 -8.48 14.08 27.74
N GLU A 274 -7.92 15.27 27.51
CA GLU A 274 -7.87 15.92 26.19
C GLU A 274 -7.07 15.07 25.17
N CYS A 275 -5.89 14.58 25.56
CA CYS A 275 -5.08 13.71 24.72
C CYS A 275 -5.78 12.38 24.40
N LYS A 276 -6.49 11.80 25.38
CA LYS A 276 -7.28 10.58 25.16
C LYS A 276 -8.42 10.84 24.17
N ALA A 277 -9.16 11.94 24.32
CA ALA A 277 -10.26 12.29 23.43
C ALA A 277 -9.79 12.54 21.99
N GLU A 278 -8.63 13.20 21.80
CA GLU A 278 -8.07 13.43 20.48
C GLU A 278 -7.58 12.13 19.83
N ASN A 279 -6.97 11.23 20.61
CA ASN A 279 -6.57 9.91 20.11
C ASN A 279 -7.79 9.07 19.71
N ASP A 280 -8.87 9.10 20.48
CA ASP A 280 -10.10 8.37 20.15
C ASP A 280 -10.80 8.98 18.92
N ARG A 281 -10.79 10.32 18.75
CA ARG A 281 -11.22 10.98 17.51
C ARG A 281 -10.40 10.57 16.29
N LEU A 282 -9.08 10.52 16.43
CA LEU A 282 -8.18 10.09 15.35
C LEU A 282 -8.44 8.63 14.96
N LYS A 283 -8.70 7.75 15.92
CA LYS A 283 -9.11 6.36 15.63
C LYS A 283 -10.43 6.31 14.86
N GLU A 284 -11.41 7.12 15.25
CA GLU A 284 -12.71 7.18 14.57
C GLU A 284 -12.57 7.70 13.13
N ILE A 285 -11.74 8.73 12.90
CA ILE A 285 -11.42 9.25 11.55
C ILE A 285 -10.71 8.18 10.72
N ILE A 286 -9.75 7.45 11.30
CA ILE A 286 -9.06 6.35 10.61
C ILE A 286 -10.03 5.21 10.27
N GLN A 287 -10.92 4.86 11.18
CA GLN A 287 -11.92 3.81 10.97
C GLN A 287 -12.93 4.19 9.88
N ASN A 288 -13.41 5.44 9.88
CA ASN A 288 -14.36 5.93 8.89
C ASN A 288 -13.71 6.16 7.51
N SER A 289 -12.44 6.55 7.44
CA SER A 289 -11.72 6.68 6.17
C SER A 289 -11.32 5.34 5.52
N GLN A 290 -11.35 4.24 6.28
CA GLN A 290 -11.08 2.89 5.77
C GLN A 290 -12.34 2.12 5.35
N GLN A 291 -13.55 2.60 5.66
CA GLN A 291 -14.81 2.03 5.18
C GLN A 291 -15.05 2.43 3.71
N ALA A 292 -14.24 1.88 2.82
CA ALA A 292 -14.56 1.92 1.41
C ALA A 292 -15.77 1.00 1.17
N THR A 293 -16.92 1.60 0.90
CA THR A 293 -18.14 0.86 0.57
C THR A 293 -18.08 0.38 -0.88
N TRP A 294 -18.23 -0.93 -1.07
CA TRP A 294 -18.32 -1.56 -2.37
C TRP A 294 -19.77 -1.57 -2.86
N GLU A 295 -20.06 -0.86 -3.94
CA GLU A 295 -21.40 -0.78 -4.51
C GLU A 295 -21.53 -1.59 -5.80
N PRO A 296 -22.63 -2.34 -6.00
CA PRO A 296 -22.87 -3.05 -7.26
C PRO A 296 -22.92 -2.04 -8.41
N ARG A 297 -22.03 -2.21 -9.39
CA ARG A 297 -21.99 -1.38 -10.59
C ARG A 297 -22.69 -2.06 -11.75
N ARG A 298 -22.42 -3.35 -11.97
CA ARG A 298 -22.91 -4.08 -13.14
C ARG A 298 -22.93 -5.60 -12.96
N GLU A 299 -23.83 -6.25 -13.70
CA GLU A 299 -23.81 -7.69 -13.97
C GLU A 299 -23.63 -7.91 -15.49
N LEU A 300 -22.60 -8.66 -15.86
CA LEU A 300 -22.33 -9.17 -17.20
C LEU A 300 -23.07 -10.50 -17.35
N ASN A 301 -23.98 -10.58 -18.32
CA ASN A 301 -24.83 -11.75 -18.53
C ASN A 301 -24.26 -12.77 -19.54
N ASP A 302 -23.12 -12.47 -20.18
CA ASP A 302 -22.45 -13.40 -21.09
C ASP A 302 -21.71 -14.48 -20.31
N PHE A 303 -21.76 -15.74 -20.79
CA PHE A 303 -21.20 -16.89 -20.09
C PHE A 303 -19.68 -16.75 -19.90
N SER A 304 -19.26 -16.45 -18.68
CA SER A 304 -17.85 -16.37 -18.32
C SER A 304 -17.46 -17.57 -17.46
N MET A 305 -16.36 -18.23 -17.80
CA MET A 305 -15.79 -19.35 -17.02
C MET A 305 -14.59 -18.93 -16.18
N SER A 306 -13.97 -17.81 -16.54
CA SER A 306 -12.82 -17.24 -15.85
C SER A 306 -12.83 -15.72 -16.01
N LEU A 307 -12.22 -15.03 -15.05
CA LEU A 307 -12.03 -13.58 -15.11
C LEU A 307 -10.68 -13.21 -14.52
N ALA A 308 -10.06 -12.18 -15.08
CA ALA A 308 -8.84 -11.59 -14.55
C ALA A 308 -8.81 -10.10 -14.92
N PHE A 309 -8.56 -9.22 -13.96
CA PHE A 309 -8.22 -7.83 -14.29
C PHE A 309 -6.81 -7.74 -14.87
N SER A 310 -6.64 -6.80 -15.80
CA SER A 310 -5.33 -6.36 -16.27
C SER A 310 -4.57 -5.75 -15.10
N PRO A 311 -3.34 -6.20 -14.82
CA PRO A 311 -2.53 -5.59 -13.79
C PRO A 311 -1.91 -4.23 -14.21
N ALA A 312 -1.94 -3.87 -15.50
CA ALA A 312 -1.33 -2.65 -16.05
C ALA A 312 -2.27 -1.45 -15.98
N ASP A 313 -3.50 -1.64 -16.45
CA ASP A 313 -4.49 -0.60 -16.63
C ASP A 313 -5.70 -0.98 -15.79
N GLY A 314 -5.90 -0.31 -14.65
CA GLY A 314 -6.95 -0.66 -13.65
C GLY A 314 -8.39 -0.63 -14.18
N GLY A 315 -8.59 -0.27 -15.45
CA GLY A 315 -9.86 -0.36 -16.14
C GLY A 315 -10.09 -1.64 -16.95
N GLN A 316 -9.10 -2.46 -17.27
CA GLN A 316 -9.30 -3.57 -18.21
C GLN A 316 -9.63 -4.89 -17.51
N LEU A 317 -10.73 -5.52 -17.87
CA LEU A 317 -11.16 -6.85 -17.43
C LEU A 317 -11.08 -7.83 -18.60
N VAL A 318 -10.35 -8.93 -18.39
CA VAL A 318 -10.32 -10.06 -19.31
C VAL A 318 -11.35 -11.08 -18.87
N THR A 319 -12.20 -11.48 -19.80
CA THR A 319 -13.20 -12.50 -19.55
C THR A 319 -13.47 -13.32 -20.80
N THR A 320 -14.25 -14.39 -20.65
CA THR A 320 -14.69 -15.22 -21.77
C THR A 320 -16.20 -15.14 -21.93
N ASP A 321 -16.68 -15.39 -23.14
CA ASP A 321 -18.11 -15.51 -23.44
C ASP A 321 -18.51 -16.95 -23.82
N ALA A 322 -19.83 -17.17 -23.96
CA ALA A 322 -20.43 -18.46 -24.34
C ALA A 322 -19.94 -18.98 -25.68
N GLN A 323 -19.47 -18.07 -26.54
CA GLN A 323 -19.04 -18.36 -27.90
C GLN A 323 -17.54 -18.64 -27.97
N ARG A 324 -16.86 -18.76 -26.81
CA ARG A 324 -15.42 -19.00 -26.67
C ARG A 324 -14.57 -17.83 -27.14
N ASN A 325 -15.13 -16.63 -27.17
CA ASN A 325 -14.32 -15.43 -27.37
C ASN A 325 -13.72 -15.02 -26.04
N VAL A 326 -12.42 -14.74 -26.05
CA VAL A 326 -11.79 -13.97 -24.98
C VAL A 326 -12.03 -12.51 -25.31
N ARG A 327 -12.55 -11.76 -24.33
CA ARG A 327 -12.83 -10.33 -24.43
C ARG A 327 -12.00 -9.59 -23.41
N ILE A 328 -11.33 -8.54 -23.87
CA ILE A 328 -10.73 -7.51 -23.02
C ILE A 328 -11.70 -6.34 -23.04
N MET A 329 -12.25 -5.98 -21.89
CA MET A 329 -13.23 -4.90 -21.75
C MET A 329 -12.69 -3.80 -20.87
N ASP A 330 -12.91 -2.55 -21.26
CA ASP A 330 -12.71 -1.42 -20.37
C ASP A 330 -13.96 -1.24 -19.47
N VAL A 331 -13.77 -1.39 -18.17
CA VAL A 331 -14.79 -1.33 -17.11
C VAL A 331 -15.24 0.12 -16.85
N ASN A 332 -14.45 1.12 -17.23
CA ASN A 332 -14.83 2.52 -17.11
C ASN A 332 -15.77 2.95 -18.24
N SER A 333 -15.40 2.67 -19.49
CA SER A 333 -16.18 3.05 -20.68
C SER A 333 -17.25 2.03 -21.08
N ASP A 334 -17.22 0.83 -20.50
CA ASP A 334 -18.11 -0.27 -20.87
C ASP A 334 -18.00 -0.66 -22.36
N THR A 335 -16.77 -0.78 -22.83
CA THR A 335 -16.49 -1.13 -24.24
C THR A 335 -15.55 -2.31 -24.31
N THR A 336 -15.84 -3.26 -25.21
CA THR A 336 -14.86 -4.27 -25.60
C THR A 336 -13.74 -3.61 -26.37
N VAL A 337 -12.54 -3.65 -25.82
CA VAL A 337 -11.30 -3.14 -26.42
C VAL A 337 -10.81 -4.11 -27.48
N GLU A 338 -10.81 -5.40 -27.14
CA GLU A 338 -10.27 -6.45 -27.99
C GLU A 338 -11.08 -7.74 -27.78
N SER A 339 -11.31 -8.48 -28.85
CA SER A 339 -11.92 -9.81 -28.76
C SER A 339 -11.37 -10.74 -29.82
N TRP A 340 -11.07 -11.97 -29.44
CA TRP A 340 -10.66 -13.02 -30.37
C TRP A 340 -11.25 -14.37 -29.95
N ASN A 341 -11.41 -15.27 -30.91
CA ASN A 341 -11.94 -16.61 -30.67
C ASN A 341 -10.81 -17.61 -30.45
N VAL A 342 -10.89 -18.40 -29.37
CA VAL A 342 -9.83 -19.35 -28.98
C VAL A 342 -9.92 -20.69 -29.74
N GLY A 343 -10.92 -20.88 -30.60
CA GLY A 343 -10.97 -22.03 -31.52
C GLY A 343 -12.37 -22.60 -31.74
N GLN A 344 -12.50 -23.40 -32.82
CA GLN A 344 -13.77 -23.94 -33.29
C GLN A 344 -14.16 -25.30 -32.69
N SER A 345 -13.30 -25.99 -31.93
CA SER A 345 -13.60 -27.32 -31.37
C SER A 345 -14.60 -27.22 -30.21
N ASP A 346 -15.57 -28.15 -30.16
CA ASP A 346 -16.65 -28.18 -29.16
C ASP A 346 -16.16 -28.32 -27.70
N THR A 347 -14.87 -28.62 -27.50
CA THR A 347 -14.21 -28.77 -26.18
C THR A 347 -13.34 -27.57 -25.77
N GLY A 348 -13.23 -26.52 -26.57
CA GLY A 348 -12.31 -25.37 -26.37
C GLY A 348 -12.71 -24.34 -25.30
N MET A 349 -13.43 -24.73 -24.24
CA MET A 349 -13.77 -23.81 -23.15
C MET A 349 -12.52 -23.40 -22.36
N VAL A 350 -12.43 -22.13 -21.96
CA VAL A 350 -11.29 -21.64 -21.16
C VAL A 350 -11.51 -21.97 -19.69
N SER A 351 -10.56 -22.70 -19.09
CA SER A 351 -10.57 -23.08 -17.67
C SER A 351 -9.94 -22.01 -16.77
N SER A 352 -8.92 -21.30 -17.26
CA SER A 352 -8.17 -20.32 -16.48
C SER A 352 -7.51 -19.28 -17.39
N ILE A 353 -7.44 -18.04 -16.91
CA ILE A 353 -6.85 -16.90 -17.62
C ILE A 353 -5.85 -16.22 -16.69
N ALA A 354 -4.68 -15.87 -17.23
CA ALA A 354 -3.73 -14.99 -16.57
C ALA A 354 -3.22 -13.94 -17.57
N MET A 355 -2.98 -12.72 -17.09
CA MET A 355 -2.48 -11.62 -17.91
C MET A 355 -1.18 -11.08 -17.31
N SER A 356 -0.22 -10.71 -18.16
CA SER A 356 1.03 -10.09 -17.72
C SER A 356 0.78 -8.69 -17.17
N ARG A 357 1.70 -8.19 -16.33
CA ARG A 357 1.53 -6.88 -15.68
C ARG A 357 1.50 -5.70 -16.65
N ASP A 358 2.11 -5.83 -17.81
CA ASP A 358 2.05 -4.83 -18.89
C ASP A 358 0.79 -4.95 -19.76
N GLY A 359 -0.08 -5.93 -19.47
CA GLY A 359 -1.30 -6.19 -20.22
C GLY A 359 -1.09 -6.75 -21.62
N ARG A 360 0.15 -7.05 -22.04
CA ARG A 360 0.50 -7.42 -23.42
C ARG A 360 0.33 -8.91 -23.72
N LYS A 361 0.48 -9.76 -22.71
CA LYS A 361 0.38 -11.21 -22.84
C LYS A 361 -0.80 -11.75 -22.08
N VAL A 362 -1.56 -12.64 -22.72
CA VAL A 362 -2.67 -13.37 -22.09
C VAL A 362 -2.43 -14.86 -22.22
N LEU A 363 -2.32 -15.54 -21.10
CA LEU A 363 -2.14 -16.98 -21.01
C LEU A 363 -3.50 -17.62 -20.70
N LEU A 364 -3.83 -18.66 -21.47
CA LEU A 364 -5.12 -19.33 -21.42
C LEU A 364 -4.90 -20.82 -21.19
N GLY A 365 -5.54 -21.38 -20.16
CA GLY A 365 -5.76 -22.81 -20.02
C GLY A 365 -7.11 -23.17 -20.62
N THR A 366 -7.18 -24.27 -21.38
CA THR A 366 -8.38 -24.67 -22.12
C THR A 366 -8.74 -26.14 -21.87
N HIS A 367 -10.03 -26.45 -21.95
CA HIS A 367 -10.56 -27.80 -21.81
C HIS A 367 -10.21 -28.72 -23.00
N ASP A 368 -9.79 -28.16 -24.14
CA ASP A 368 -9.19 -28.93 -25.25
C ASP A 368 -7.70 -29.24 -25.00
N GLN A 369 -7.29 -29.20 -23.73
CA GLN A 369 -5.99 -29.66 -23.23
C GLN A 369 -4.82 -28.84 -23.76
N LYS A 370 -5.08 -27.56 -24.10
CA LYS A 370 -4.05 -26.63 -24.56
C LYS A 370 -3.76 -25.54 -23.55
N VAL A 371 -2.51 -25.10 -23.57
CA VAL A 371 -2.09 -23.83 -22.97
C VAL A 371 -1.71 -22.90 -24.11
N LYS A 372 -2.43 -21.79 -24.23
CA LYS A 372 -2.30 -20.83 -25.33
C LYS A 372 -1.84 -19.49 -24.80
N LEU A 373 -0.95 -18.84 -25.55
CA LEU A 373 -0.44 -17.51 -25.25
C LEU A 373 -0.85 -16.57 -26.38
N TRP A 374 -1.66 -15.58 -26.03
CA TRP A 374 -1.95 -14.44 -26.89
C TRP A 374 -0.93 -13.35 -26.64
N ASP A 375 -0.32 -12.86 -27.71
CA ASP A 375 0.56 -11.69 -27.72
C ASP A 375 -0.16 -10.54 -28.43
N ARG A 376 -0.52 -9.50 -27.68
CA ARG A 376 -1.30 -8.36 -28.19
C ARG A 376 -0.50 -7.48 -29.14
N ASP A 377 0.82 -7.36 -28.95
CA ASP A 377 1.66 -6.54 -29.83
C ASP A 377 1.74 -7.18 -31.22
N ARG A 378 1.70 -8.52 -31.28
CA ARG A 378 1.71 -9.28 -32.54
C ARG A 378 0.31 -9.57 -33.09
N GLY A 379 -0.73 -9.51 -32.26
CA GLY A 379 -2.08 -9.94 -32.61
C GLY A 379 -2.14 -11.43 -33.00
N SER A 380 -1.32 -12.26 -32.35
CA SER A 380 -1.18 -13.68 -32.70
C SER A 380 -1.25 -14.60 -31.50
N GLU A 381 -1.87 -15.76 -31.68
CA GLU A 381 -1.93 -16.83 -30.70
C GLU A 381 -0.84 -17.87 -30.96
N ASP A 382 -0.08 -18.21 -29.91
CA ASP A 382 0.88 -19.30 -29.92
C ASP A 382 0.43 -20.40 -28.95
N THR A 383 0.45 -21.66 -29.40
CA THR A 383 0.17 -22.81 -28.50
C THR A 383 1.46 -23.22 -27.80
N LEU A 384 1.51 -23.04 -26.47
CA LEU A 384 2.66 -23.42 -25.64
C LEU A 384 2.65 -24.90 -25.25
N LEU A 385 1.45 -25.46 -25.14
CA LEU A 385 1.21 -26.86 -24.82
C LEU A 385 0.02 -27.37 -25.60
N GLN A 386 0.14 -28.57 -26.13
CA GLN A 386 -0.99 -29.39 -26.57
C GLN A 386 -0.78 -30.79 -26.01
N GLU A 387 -1.51 -31.12 -24.95
CA GLU A 387 -1.46 -32.46 -24.38
C GLU A 387 -2.17 -33.46 -25.32
N THR A 388 -1.70 -34.69 -25.29
CA THR A 388 -2.24 -35.81 -26.10
C THR A 388 -3.08 -36.77 -25.27
N GLN A 389 -3.02 -36.65 -23.95
CA GLN A 389 -3.81 -37.42 -22.99
C GLN A 389 -4.82 -36.48 -22.32
N ASP A 390 -5.99 -37.01 -21.93
CA ASP A 390 -7.13 -36.27 -21.36
C ASP A 390 -6.82 -35.58 -20.03
N ASN A 391 -6.01 -34.53 -20.10
CA ASN A 391 -5.44 -33.84 -18.96
C ASN A 391 -5.51 -32.34 -19.18
N THR A 392 -6.58 -31.75 -18.64
CA THR A 392 -6.88 -30.34 -18.81
C THR A 392 -6.05 -29.48 -17.85
N PRO A 393 -5.46 -28.36 -18.31
CA PRO A 393 -4.90 -27.35 -17.42
C PRO A 393 -6.00 -26.79 -16.50
N SER A 394 -5.75 -26.86 -15.20
CA SER A 394 -6.67 -26.37 -14.16
C SER A 394 -6.43 -24.90 -13.84
N GLN A 395 -5.17 -24.47 -13.84
CA GLN A 395 -4.81 -23.08 -13.59
C GLN A 395 -3.56 -22.66 -14.37
N VAL A 396 -3.52 -21.40 -14.77
CA VAL A 396 -2.35 -20.76 -15.41
C VAL A 396 -1.92 -19.52 -14.64
N ALA A 397 -0.64 -19.16 -14.73
CA ALA A 397 -0.09 -17.96 -14.11
C ALA A 397 1.04 -17.37 -14.97
N ILE A 398 1.19 -16.03 -14.93
CA ILE A 398 2.30 -15.30 -15.56
C ILE A 398 3.02 -14.50 -14.46
N SER A 399 4.35 -14.47 -14.49
CA SER A 399 5.14 -13.71 -13.52
C SER A 399 4.89 -12.21 -13.70
N PRO A 400 5.03 -11.40 -12.63
CA PRO A 400 4.84 -9.95 -12.73
C PRO A 400 5.74 -9.29 -13.78
N ASP A 401 6.94 -9.81 -14.02
CA ASP A 401 7.84 -9.33 -15.08
C ASP A 401 7.55 -9.89 -16.49
N GLY A 402 6.56 -10.77 -16.64
CA GLY A 402 6.14 -11.35 -17.91
C GLY A 402 7.13 -12.36 -18.54
N LYS A 403 8.17 -12.76 -17.79
CA LYS A 403 9.22 -13.66 -18.29
C LYS A 403 8.94 -15.13 -18.04
N HIS A 404 8.18 -15.46 -17.01
CA HIS A 404 7.87 -16.83 -16.64
C HIS A 404 6.37 -17.07 -16.75
N MET A 405 6.02 -18.25 -17.26
CA MET A 405 4.64 -18.70 -17.41
C MET A 405 4.54 -20.09 -16.83
N ALA A 406 3.47 -20.36 -16.07
CA ALA A 406 3.24 -21.63 -15.42
C ALA A 406 1.84 -22.17 -15.71
N ALA A 407 1.73 -23.49 -15.79
CA ALA A 407 0.44 -24.18 -15.85
C ALA A 407 0.45 -25.38 -14.89
N GLY A 408 -0.65 -25.51 -14.17
CA GLY A 408 -0.96 -26.64 -13.30
C GLY A 408 -1.96 -27.54 -13.99
N LEU A 409 -1.73 -28.84 -13.93
CA LEU A 409 -2.56 -29.86 -14.56
C LEU A 409 -3.32 -30.68 -13.51
N ARG A 410 -4.39 -31.34 -13.95
CA ARG A 410 -5.23 -32.19 -13.09
C ARG A 410 -4.53 -33.47 -12.63
N ASP A 411 -3.54 -33.95 -13.37
CA ASP A 411 -2.69 -35.07 -12.96
C ASP A 411 -1.56 -34.67 -11.99
N GLY A 412 -1.52 -33.41 -11.55
CA GLY A 412 -0.51 -32.91 -10.63
C GLY A 412 0.79 -32.45 -11.29
N ARG A 413 0.90 -32.52 -12.63
CA ARG A 413 2.04 -31.92 -13.34
C ARG A 413 1.99 -30.38 -13.26
N ILE A 414 3.16 -29.80 -13.12
CA ILE A 414 3.43 -28.37 -13.13
C ILE A 414 4.41 -28.13 -14.27
N LEU A 415 4.03 -27.26 -15.19
CA LEU A 415 4.79 -26.91 -16.37
C LEU A 415 5.24 -25.46 -16.28
N LEU A 416 6.50 -25.19 -16.61
CA LEU A 416 7.08 -23.84 -16.58
C LEU A 416 7.74 -23.52 -17.94
N TRP A 417 7.45 -22.34 -18.46
CA TRP A 417 8.03 -21.79 -19.69
C TRP A 417 8.75 -20.47 -19.42
N ASP A 418 9.76 -20.18 -20.24
CA ASP A 418 10.43 -18.88 -20.30
C ASP A 418 9.79 -17.91 -21.32
N SER A 419 10.36 -16.71 -21.43
CA SER A 419 9.86 -15.63 -22.31
C SER A 419 9.93 -15.97 -23.79
N VAL A 420 10.76 -16.97 -24.16
CA VAL A 420 10.94 -17.46 -25.53
C VAL A 420 10.07 -18.70 -25.79
N LYS A 421 9.13 -18.99 -24.88
CA LYS A 421 8.20 -20.15 -24.97
C LYS A 421 8.92 -21.49 -24.86
N LYS A 422 10.18 -21.51 -24.43
CA LYS A 422 10.89 -22.75 -24.19
C LYS A 422 10.40 -23.32 -22.88
N GLN A 423 9.94 -24.56 -22.93
CA GLN A 423 9.62 -25.30 -21.71
C GLN A 423 10.92 -25.58 -20.96
N ILE A 424 11.00 -25.07 -19.74
CA ILE A 424 12.21 -25.15 -18.92
C ILE A 424 12.11 -26.23 -17.84
N GLN A 425 10.90 -26.62 -17.43
CA GLN A 425 10.73 -27.61 -16.37
C GLN A 425 9.37 -28.30 -16.35
N ILE A 426 9.39 -29.56 -15.88
CA ILE A 426 8.22 -30.33 -15.45
C ILE A 426 8.45 -30.79 -14.01
N SER A 427 7.46 -30.62 -13.15
CA SER A 427 7.47 -31.15 -11.79
C SER A 427 6.11 -31.73 -11.44
N THR A 428 6.04 -32.58 -10.42
CA THR A 428 4.80 -33.28 -10.08
C THR A 428 4.46 -33.17 -8.60
N GLN A 429 3.16 -33.06 -8.33
CA GLN A 429 2.55 -33.27 -7.02
C GLN A 429 1.60 -34.48 -7.09
N PRO A 430 1.40 -35.23 -5.98
CA PRO A 430 0.52 -36.39 -5.96
C PRO A 430 -0.94 -36.10 -6.29
N GLY A 431 -1.42 -34.89 -6.03
CA GLY A 431 -2.79 -34.48 -6.29
C GLY A 431 -2.90 -33.42 -7.38
N PRO A 432 -4.10 -33.27 -7.99
CA PRO A 432 -4.42 -32.18 -8.90
C PRO A 432 -3.94 -30.82 -8.41
N ILE A 433 -3.34 -30.04 -9.31
CA ILE A 433 -3.01 -28.64 -9.02
C ILE A 433 -4.31 -27.84 -9.09
N ALA A 434 -4.64 -27.12 -8.02
CA ALA A 434 -5.82 -26.28 -7.96
C ALA A 434 -5.49 -24.79 -7.76
N GLY A 435 -4.28 -24.50 -7.24
CA GLY A 435 -3.81 -23.16 -6.93
C GLY A 435 -2.43 -22.88 -7.55
N LEU A 436 -2.26 -21.76 -8.25
CA LEU A 436 -0.96 -21.22 -8.65
C LEU A 436 -0.82 -19.76 -8.22
N ALA A 437 0.29 -19.43 -7.55
CA ALA A 437 0.69 -18.06 -7.28
C ALA A 437 2.15 -17.86 -7.64
N MET A 438 2.48 -16.74 -8.29
CA MET A 438 3.81 -16.51 -8.81
C MET A 438 4.30 -15.11 -8.47
N THR A 439 5.52 -15.02 -7.97
CA THR A 439 6.31 -13.79 -7.87
C THR A 439 7.36 -13.78 -8.99
N ASN A 440 8.32 -12.85 -8.97
CA ASN A 440 9.43 -12.89 -9.95
C ASN A 440 10.43 -14.02 -9.66
N ASP A 441 10.51 -14.47 -8.40
CA ASP A 441 11.55 -15.43 -7.96
C ASP A 441 10.96 -16.77 -7.51
N ILE A 442 9.65 -16.84 -7.22
CA ILE A 442 9.02 -18.00 -6.60
C ILE A 442 7.71 -18.36 -7.30
N LEU A 443 7.50 -19.66 -7.49
CA LEU A 443 6.21 -20.26 -7.82
C LEU A 443 5.69 -21.04 -6.61
N ALA A 444 4.45 -20.79 -6.20
CA ALA A 444 3.75 -21.56 -5.18
C ALA A 444 2.62 -22.36 -5.82
N THR A 445 2.57 -23.67 -5.54
CA THR A 445 1.59 -24.60 -6.11
C THR A 445 0.78 -25.27 -5.01
N GLY A 446 -0.53 -25.08 -5.08
CA GLY A 446 -1.52 -25.66 -4.18
C GLY A 446 -2.18 -26.87 -4.80
N SER A 447 -2.20 -27.97 -4.08
CA SER A 447 -2.76 -29.22 -4.56
C SER A 447 -3.85 -29.74 -3.63
N THR A 448 -4.69 -30.62 -4.17
CA THR A 448 -5.69 -31.37 -3.40
C THR A 448 -5.04 -32.41 -2.47
N ASP A 449 -3.72 -32.59 -2.54
CA ASP A 449 -2.94 -33.37 -1.57
C ASP A 449 -2.76 -32.67 -0.22
N GLN A 450 -3.41 -31.50 -0.03
CA GLN A 450 -3.37 -30.71 1.19
C GLN A 450 -1.97 -30.16 1.49
N LYS A 451 -1.21 -29.88 0.42
CA LYS A 451 0.10 -29.25 0.48
C LYS A 451 0.19 -28.03 -0.42
N ILE A 452 1.06 -27.11 -0.01
CA ILE A 452 1.58 -26.03 -0.84
C ILE A 452 3.06 -26.30 -1.03
N LYS A 453 3.52 -26.47 -2.28
CA LYS A 453 4.96 -26.52 -2.59
C LYS A 453 5.41 -25.18 -3.13
N ILE A 454 6.63 -24.82 -2.76
CA ILE A 454 7.31 -23.59 -3.13
C ILE A 454 8.51 -23.96 -4.00
N TRP A 455 8.61 -23.32 -5.16
CA TRP A 455 9.61 -23.58 -6.18
C TRP A 455 10.37 -22.29 -6.47
N GLU A 456 11.69 -22.37 -6.61
CA GLU A 456 12.52 -21.25 -7.02
C GLU A 456 12.52 -21.13 -8.56
N LEU A 457 12.15 -19.96 -9.07
CA LEU A 457 12.14 -19.65 -10.49
C LEU A 457 13.59 -19.46 -10.98
N GLY A 458 13.93 -20.12 -12.08
CA GLY A 458 15.28 -20.09 -12.69
C GLY A 458 16.12 -21.33 -12.39
N SER A 459 16.13 -21.81 -11.14
CA SER A 459 16.79 -23.09 -10.78
C SER A 459 15.85 -24.28 -10.93
N GLY A 460 14.56 -24.07 -10.68
CA GLY A 460 13.56 -25.11 -10.70
C GLY A 460 13.53 -25.99 -9.46
N VAL A 461 14.36 -25.69 -8.46
CA VAL A 461 14.46 -26.52 -7.28
C VAL A 461 13.29 -26.24 -6.34
N SER A 462 12.77 -27.29 -5.70
CA SER A 462 11.81 -27.15 -4.61
C SER A 462 12.47 -26.41 -3.43
N ALA A 463 12.08 -25.17 -3.21
CA ALA A 463 12.50 -24.33 -2.08
C ALA A 463 11.85 -24.77 -0.75
N GLY A 464 10.82 -25.62 -0.81
CA GLY A 464 10.26 -26.37 0.32
C GLY A 464 8.75 -26.54 0.22
N GLU A 465 8.13 -27.02 1.31
CA GLU A 465 6.69 -27.27 1.34
C GLU A 465 6.05 -26.83 2.67
N ILE A 466 4.77 -26.48 2.58
CA ILE A 466 3.84 -26.33 3.69
C ILE A 466 2.89 -27.52 3.62
N SER A 467 2.90 -28.36 4.65
CA SER A 467 2.17 -29.63 4.69
C SER A 467 1.13 -29.65 5.81
N ASN A 468 0.24 -30.65 5.78
CA ASN A 468 -0.80 -30.88 6.80
C ASN A 468 -1.83 -29.74 6.86
N LEU A 469 -2.21 -29.19 5.69
CA LEU A 469 -3.30 -28.23 5.64
C LEU A 469 -4.64 -28.92 6.02
N PRO A 470 -5.58 -28.21 6.66
CA PRO A 470 -6.79 -28.83 7.21
C PRO A 470 -7.82 -29.28 6.16
N ALA A 471 -7.60 -28.95 4.88
CA ALA A 471 -8.43 -29.38 3.75
C ALA A 471 -7.71 -29.13 2.41
N ASP A 472 -8.29 -29.65 1.33
CA ASP A 472 -7.80 -29.48 -0.04
C ASP A 472 -7.65 -27.99 -0.39
N VAL A 473 -6.51 -27.63 -0.99
CA VAL A 473 -6.28 -26.26 -1.50
C VAL A 473 -7.11 -26.07 -2.76
N GLN A 474 -7.85 -24.97 -2.84
CA GLN A 474 -8.68 -24.61 -4.00
C GLN A 474 -8.09 -23.44 -4.79
N SER A 475 -7.39 -22.52 -4.12
CA SER A 475 -6.76 -21.35 -4.75
C SER A 475 -5.61 -20.87 -3.90
N ILE A 476 -4.59 -20.29 -4.54
CA ILE A 476 -3.48 -19.60 -3.87
C ILE A 476 -3.28 -18.25 -4.56
N VAL A 477 -2.95 -17.23 -3.78
CA VAL A 477 -2.53 -15.93 -4.29
C VAL A 477 -1.35 -15.41 -3.49
N ALA A 478 -0.38 -14.78 -4.17
CA ALA A 478 0.72 -14.07 -3.52
C ALA A 478 0.26 -12.69 -3.08
N THR A 479 0.76 -12.27 -1.92
CA THR A 479 0.68 -10.87 -1.48
C THR A 479 1.38 -9.96 -2.50
N PRO A 480 0.91 -8.71 -2.70
CA PRO A 480 1.52 -7.79 -3.67
C PRO A 480 2.99 -7.47 -3.40
N ASP A 481 3.44 -7.55 -2.15
CA ASP A 481 4.85 -7.36 -1.77
C ASP A 481 5.72 -8.62 -2.00
N GLY A 482 5.10 -9.73 -2.41
CA GLY A 482 5.75 -11.00 -2.68
C GLY A 482 6.27 -11.76 -1.45
N LYS A 483 5.94 -11.33 -0.23
CA LYS A 483 6.49 -11.93 1.01
C LYS A 483 5.59 -12.98 1.65
N GLY A 484 4.30 -12.95 1.34
CA GLY A 484 3.29 -13.86 1.87
C GLY A 484 2.40 -14.50 0.79
N LEU A 485 1.68 -15.54 1.21
CA LEU A 485 0.65 -16.24 0.42
C LEU A 485 -0.65 -16.28 1.22
N ALA A 486 -1.77 -16.24 0.51
CA ALA A 486 -3.07 -16.66 1.05
C ALA A 486 -3.56 -17.86 0.25
N CYS A 487 -4.12 -18.86 0.93
CA CYS A 487 -4.77 -19.99 0.29
C CYS A 487 -6.23 -20.12 0.74
N GLY A 488 -7.12 -20.34 -0.24
CA GLY A 488 -8.51 -20.70 -0.01
C GLY A 488 -8.65 -22.22 0.05
N LEU A 489 -9.35 -22.72 1.08
CA LEU A 489 -9.49 -24.14 1.34
C LEU A 489 -10.92 -24.64 1.10
N LYS A 490 -11.04 -25.93 0.81
CA LYS A 490 -12.33 -26.60 0.58
C LYS A 490 -13.26 -26.63 1.79
N ASN A 491 -12.72 -26.50 3.01
CA ASN A 491 -13.52 -26.43 4.24
C ASN A 491 -14.07 -25.02 4.54
N GLY A 492 -13.85 -24.04 3.66
CA GLY A 492 -14.31 -22.67 3.86
C GLY A 492 -13.32 -21.75 4.58
N ARG A 493 -12.15 -22.26 4.97
CA ARG A 493 -11.09 -21.45 5.59
C ARG A 493 -10.21 -20.76 4.58
N ILE A 494 -9.64 -19.64 5.01
CA ILE A 494 -8.51 -19.00 4.35
C ILE A 494 -7.33 -18.98 5.31
N THR A 495 -6.18 -19.48 4.87
CA THR A 495 -4.96 -19.45 5.66
C THR A 495 -3.90 -18.60 4.98
N MET A 496 -3.20 -17.79 5.76
CA MET A 496 -2.12 -16.92 5.30
C MET A 496 -0.78 -17.41 5.83
N TYR A 497 0.23 -17.41 4.96
CA TYR A 497 1.58 -17.86 5.26
C TYR A 497 2.60 -16.81 4.87
N ASN A 498 3.74 -16.79 5.55
CA ASN A 498 4.94 -16.12 5.03
C ASN A 498 5.71 -17.10 4.13
N ILE A 499 6.15 -16.64 2.96
CA ILE A 499 6.78 -17.49 1.93
C ILE A 499 8.17 -17.95 2.36
N VAL A 500 8.93 -17.08 3.04
CA VAL A 500 10.33 -17.30 3.38
C VAL A 500 10.45 -18.29 4.54
N ASP A 501 9.72 -18.04 5.62
CA ASP A 501 9.78 -18.86 6.84
C ASP A 501 8.75 -20.00 6.85
N LYS A 502 7.79 -20.02 5.91
CA LYS A 502 6.70 -21.00 5.77
C LYS A 502 5.79 -21.07 7.00
N THR A 503 5.79 -20.03 7.83
CA THR A 503 4.99 -19.97 9.05
C THR A 503 3.56 -19.51 8.76
N GLU A 504 2.60 -20.10 9.48
CA GLU A 504 1.23 -19.62 9.48
C GLU A 504 1.16 -18.25 10.18
N ARG A 505 0.56 -17.27 9.51
CA ARG A 505 0.41 -15.89 10.00
C ARG A 505 -1.01 -15.61 10.49
N ARG A 506 -2.01 -16.14 9.78
CA ARG A 506 -3.42 -15.89 10.09
C ARG A 506 -4.29 -17.02 9.53
N ASN A 507 -5.32 -17.39 10.29
CA ASN A 507 -6.37 -18.31 9.85
C ASN A 507 -7.71 -17.58 9.95
N ILE A 508 -8.54 -17.72 8.93
CA ILE A 508 -9.83 -17.04 8.82
C ILE A 508 -10.89 -18.09 8.52
N ASP A 509 -11.85 -18.25 9.45
CA ASP A 509 -13.08 -19.03 9.23
C ASP A 509 -14.01 -18.25 8.28
N ALA A 510 -13.62 -18.20 7.01
CA ALA A 510 -14.12 -17.21 6.06
C ALA A 510 -15.52 -17.53 5.55
N HIS A 511 -15.82 -18.78 5.21
CA HIS A 511 -17.02 -19.21 4.52
C HIS A 511 -17.59 -20.52 5.09
N LYS A 512 -18.87 -20.79 4.81
CA LYS A 512 -19.54 -22.03 5.24
C LYS A 512 -19.40 -23.19 4.24
N ALA A 513 -18.80 -22.93 3.09
CA ALA A 513 -18.59 -23.86 1.99
C ALA A 513 -17.23 -23.58 1.33
N PRO A 514 -16.76 -24.39 0.35
CA PRO A 514 -15.46 -24.22 -0.28
C PRO A 514 -15.15 -22.77 -0.71
N VAL A 515 -13.92 -22.31 -0.44
CA VAL A 515 -13.40 -21.05 -0.97
C VAL A 515 -12.79 -21.32 -2.33
N ASN A 516 -13.48 -20.96 -3.40
CA ASN A 516 -13.08 -21.30 -4.77
C ASN A 516 -11.92 -20.43 -5.27
N GLN A 517 -11.91 -19.14 -4.93
CA GLN A 517 -10.80 -18.24 -5.28
C GLN A 517 -10.58 -17.16 -4.22
N VAL A 518 -9.32 -16.76 -4.08
CA VAL A 518 -8.87 -15.63 -3.25
C VAL A 518 -8.07 -14.63 -4.08
N ALA A 519 -8.21 -13.34 -3.80
CA ALA A 519 -7.47 -12.28 -4.49
C ALA A 519 -7.11 -11.15 -3.53
N PHE A 520 -5.86 -10.67 -3.57
CA PHE A 520 -5.45 -9.48 -2.82
C PHE A 520 -5.81 -8.20 -3.59
N SER A 521 -6.15 -7.15 -2.84
CA SER A 521 -6.14 -5.80 -3.39
C SER A 521 -4.71 -5.38 -3.77
N PRO A 522 -4.52 -4.49 -4.75
CA PRO A 522 -3.19 -4.05 -5.19
C PRO A 522 -2.36 -3.39 -4.09
N ASP A 523 -3.02 -2.71 -3.14
CA ASP A 523 -2.39 -2.10 -1.96
C ASP A 523 -2.04 -3.11 -0.86
N GLY A 524 -2.43 -4.38 -1.03
CA GLY A 524 -2.20 -5.48 -0.08
C GLY A 524 -3.02 -5.39 1.20
N ARG A 525 -3.95 -4.43 1.33
CA ARG A 525 -4.69 -4.19 2.56
C ARG A 525 -5.96 -5.03 2.69
N GLN A 526 -6.51 -5.48 1.57
CA GLN A 526 -7.74 -6.26 1.52
C GLN A 526 -7.51 -7.59 0.82
N LEU A 527 -8.27 -8.59 1.25
CA LEU A 527 -8.33 -9.91 0.62
C LEU A 527 -9.79 -10.20 0.30
N ALA A 528 -10.10 -10.45 -0.98
CA ALA A 528 -11.41 -10.91 -1.38
C ALA A 528 -11.43 -12.43 -1.48
N SER A 529 -12.57 -13.03 -1.14
CA SER A 529 -12.80 -14.47 -1.23
C SER A 529 -14.15 -14.78 -1.87
N ALA A 530 -14.15 -15.67 -2.85
CA ALA A 530 -15.34 -16.18 -3.53
C ALA A 530 -15.63 -17.62 -3.09
N SER A 531 -16.89 -17.93 -2.77
CA SER A 531 -17.26 -19.24 -2.23
C SER A 531 -18.50 -19.85 -2.84
N ASP A 532 -18.56 -21.18 -2.74
CA ASP A 532 -19.73 -22.01 -2.96
C ASP A 532 -20.90 -21.70 -2.00
N ASP A 533 -20.68 -20.96 -0.92
CA ASP A 533 -21.74 -20.52 0.00
C ASP A 533 -22.61 -19.39 -0.56
N GLY A 534 -22.32 -18.97 -1.80
CA GLY A 534 -23.03 -17.93 -2.52
C GLY A 534 -22.65 -16.53 -2.09
N THR A 535 -21.50 -16.36 -1.42
CA THR A 535 -21.00 -15.05 -0.99
C THR A 535 -19.59 -14.75 -1.51
N VAL A 536 -19.35 -13.47 -1.76
CA VAL A 536 -18.02 -12.85 -1.87
C VAL A 536 -17.77 -12.02 -0.62
N ARG A 537 -16.64 -12.20 0.07
CA ARG A 537 -16.30 -11.47 1.30
C ARG A 537 -14.99 -10.71 1.12
N ILE A 538 -14.82 -9.59 1.84
CA ILE A 538 -13.63 -8.73 1.74
C ILE A 538 -13.02 -8.51 3.12
N TRP A 539 -11.93 -9.18 3.40
CA TRP A 539 -11.23 -9.12 4.67
C TRP A 539 -10.23 -7.96 4.62
N SER A 540 -10.32 -6.98 5.54
CA SER A 540 -9.16 -6.11 5.76
C SER A 540 -8.15 -6.86 6.62
N LEU A 541 -6.86 -6.66 6.35
CA LEU A 541 -5.81 -7.22 7.20
C LEU A 541 -5.81 -6.61 8.62
N THR A 542 -6.61 -5.56 8.87
CA THR A 542 -6.81 -4.92 10.18
C THR A 542 -8.22 -5.05 10.77
N ASP A 543 -9.27 -5.23 9.96
CA ASP A 543 -10.68 -5.34 10.39
C ASP A 543 -11.50 -6.24 9.44
N ASP A 544 -12.58 -6.88 9.91
CA ASP A 544 -13.38 -7.79 9.08
C ASP A 544 -14.57 -7.06 8.42
N PHE A 545 -14.66 -7.08 7.09
CA PHE A 545 -15.78 -6.48 6.35
C PHE A 545 -16.51 -7.53 5.47
N ILE A 546 -17.82 -7.66 5.64
CA ILE A 546 -18.63 -8.58 4.84
C ILE A 546 -19.34 -7.75 3.78
N VAL A 547 -19.08 -8.00 2.50
CA VAL A 547 -19.94 -7.53 1.41
C VAL A 547 -21.07 -8.55 1.24
N PRO A 548 -22.32 -8.23 1.62
CA PRO A 548 -23.42 -9.17 1.43
C PRO A 548 -23.71 -9.27 -0.06
N THR A 549 -23.58 -10.46 -0.63
CA THR A 549 -23.89 -10.76 -2.03
C THR A 549 -25.03 -11.78 -2.09
N SER A 550 -25.88 -11.71 -3.12
CA SER A 550 -27.14 -12.46 -3.17
C SER A 550 -26.92 -13.99 -3.09
N GLN A 551 -27.60 -14.65 -2.17
CA GLN A 551 -27.42 -16.07 -1.81
C GLN A 551 -27.88 -17.12 -2.85
N THR A 552 -28.08 -16.73 -4.10
CA THR A 552 -28.77 -17.60 -5.07
C THR A 552 -27.83 -18.42 -5.94
N ASN A 553 -26.55 -18.04 -6.09
CA ASN A 553 -25.58 -18.73 -6.96
C ASN A 553 -24.18 -18.77 -6.32
N LYS A 554 -23.46 -19.90 -6.49
CA LYS A 554 -22.05 -20.07 -6.09
C LYS A 554 -21.16 -19.01 -6.73
N PHE A 555 -20.07 -18.60 -6.07
CA PHE A 555 -19.04 -17.76 -6.70
C PHE A 555 -17.77 -18.56 -6.98
N LEU A 556 -17.35 -18.57 -8.23
CA LEU A 556 -16.24 -19.39 -8.73
C LEU A 556 -14.91 -18.63 -8.77
N ALA A 557 -14.97 -17.33 -9.06
CA ALA A 557 -13.77 -16.52 -9.25
C ALA A 557 -13.92 -15.11 -8.67
N VAL A 558 -12.81 -14.47 -8.32
CA VAL A 558 -12.76 -13.09 -7.83
C VAL A 558 -11.45 -12.41 -8.22
N SER A 559 -11.50 -11.13 -8.57
CA SER A 559 -10.31 -10.35 -8.95
C SER A 559 -10.52 -8.87 -8.64
N PHE A 560 -9.49 -8.21 -8.09
CA PHE A 560 -9.44 -6.76 -7.94
C PHE A 560 -8.83 -6.11 -9.18
N SER A 561 -9.31 -4.91 -9.54
CA SER A 561 -8.59 -4.07 -10.50
C SER A 561 -7.25 -3.62 -9.93
N SER A 562 -6.27 -3.39 -10.81
CA SER A 562 -4.92 -2.95 -10.41
C SER A 562 -4.88 -1.57 -9.74
N ASP A 563 -5.89 -0.73 -9.96
CA ASP A 563 -6.06 0.55 -9.28
C ASP A 563 -6.86 0.45 -7.97
N GLY A 564 -7.36 -0.74 -7.63
CA GLY A 564 -8.13 -1.02 -6.42
C GLY A 564 -9.52 -0.39 -6.38
N LYS A 565 -10.01 0.16 -7.50
CA LYS A 565 -11.33 0.79 -7.60
C LYS A 565 -12.46 -0.19 -7.91
N TYR A 566 -12.14 -1.35 -8.47
CA TYR A 566 -13.11 -2.34 -8.89
C TYR A 566 -12.82 -3.71 -8.31
N LEU A 567 -13.90 -4.45 -8.08
CA LEU A 567 -13.88 -5.86 -7.72
C LEU A 567 -14.81 -6.56 -8.71
N ALA A 568 -14.35 -7.64 -9.31
CA ALA A 568 -15.17 -8.50 -10.17
C ALA A 568 -15.24 -9.89 -9.56
N ALA A 569 -16.43 -10.51 -9.60
CA ALA A 569 -16.60 -11.89 -9.18
C ALA A 569 -17.49 -12.66 -10.15
N LEU A 570 -17.15 -13.92 -10.36
CA LEU A 570 -17.83 -14.82 -11.27
C LEU A 570 -18.82 -15.69 -10.51
N THR A 571 -20.07 -15.71 -10.97
CA THR A 571 -21.10 -16.61 -10.43
C THR A 571 -21.14 -17.93 -11.19
N GLY A 572 -21.58 -19.00 -10.53
CA GLY A 572 -21.81 -20.32 -11.14
C GLY A 572 -22.94 -20.34 -12.19
N GLY A 573 -23.72 -19.26 -12.29
CA GLY A 573 -24.62 -19.02 -13.43
C GLY A 573 -23.92 -18.41 -14.64
N TYR A 574 -22.58 -18.44 -14.67
CA TYR A 574 -21.70 -17.90 -15.70
C TYR A 574 -21.83 -16.39 -15.91
N LYS A 575 -22.23 -15.65 -14.87
CA LYS A 575 -22.31 -14.19 -14.91
C LYS A 575 -21.21 -13.55 -14.10
N ALA A 576 -20.60 -12.49 -14.62
CA ALA A 576 -19.62 -11.70 -13.87
C ALA A 576 -20.29 -10.46 -13.24
N ARG A 577 -20.12 -10.26 -11.94
CA ARG A 577 -20.59 -9.10 -11.20
C ARG A 577 -19.43 -8.18 -10.89
N ILE A 578 -19.63 -6.88 -11.06
CA ILE A 578 -18.62 -5.85 -10.84
C ILE A 578 -19.13 -4.87 -9.79
N TRP A 579 -18.28 -4.58 -8.80
CA TRP A 579 -18.49 -3.56 -7.77
C TRP A 579 -17.49 -2.43 -7.94
N GLY A 580 -17.91 -1.20 -7.65
CA GLY A 580 -17.05 -0.03 -7.56
C GLY A 580 -16.80 0.36 -6.11
N ARG A 581 -15.59 0.85 -5.83
CA ARG A 581 -15.17 1.41 -4.54
C ARG A 581 -15.52 2.89 -4.49
N LYS A 582 -16.30 3.31 -3.50
CA LYS A 582 -16.60 4.73 -3.23
C LYS A 582 -15.56 5.39 -2.34
#